data_AF-A0A1J5PK72-F1
#
_entry.id   AF-A0A1J5PK72-F1
#
_cell.length_a   1.000
_cell.length_b   1.000
_cell.length_c   1.000
_cell.angle_alpha   90.00
_cell.angle_beta   90.00
_cell.angle_gamma   90.00
#
_symmetry.space_group_name_H-M   'P 1'
#
loop_
_entity.id
_entity.type
_entity.pdbx_description
1 polymer ?
#
loop_
_entity_poly.entity_id
_entity_poly.type
_entity_poly.pdbx_seq_one_letter_code
_entity_poly.pdbx_strand_id
1 'polypeptide(L)'
;MLVDGVAGTVTLDPTEAQVGRAAALAARVRTFDGTGRTSDGHRVPLLANVGAPEGAQAAADAGAEGVGLFRTEFCFLDRTDAPSVTEQVAQYRQVLAAFPGKKVVVRTLDAGADKPLPFLTSTDEPNPALGVRGYRTSWRNPEVLEDQLTAIAQAAAAETADVWVMAPMIATVPEASAFVERCHAHGLGTAGVMVEVPSAALQSGPILARAAFASIGTVMPVPRNI
;
A
#
# COMPACT_ATOMS: atom_id res chain seq x y z
N MET A 1 -9.58 14.72 -30.37
CA MET A 1 -8.81 15.19 -29.19
C MET A 1 -7.66 14.23 -28.93
N LEU A 2 -6.48 14.75 -28.62
CA LEU A 2 -5.28 13.98 -28.25
C LEU A 2 -4.81 14.41 -26.85
N VAL A 3 -4.57 13.43 -25.98
CA VAL A 3 -4.10 13.65 -24.60
C VAL A 3 -2.71 13.06 -24.47
N ASP A 4 -1.72 13.91 -24.18
CA ASP A 4 -0.34 13.49 -23.91
C ASP A 4 -0.11 13.51 -22.40
N GLY A 5 -0.16 12.33 -21.78
CA GLY A 5 0.08 12.16 -20.35
C GLY A 5 1.55 12.30 -19.93
N VAL A 6 2.50 12.28 -20.88
CA VAL A 6 3.93 12.49 -20.60
C VAL A 6 4.23 13.99 -20.54
N ALA A 7 3.72 14.76 -21.52
CA ALA A 7 3.88 16.20 -21.56
C ALA A 7 2.84 16.97 -20.71
N GLY A 8 1.76 16.31 -20.30
CA GLY A 8 0.65 16.93 -19.56
C GLY A 8 -0.20 17.88 -20.43
N THR A 9 -0.26 17.64 -21.74
CA THR A 9 -0.93 18.55 -22.69
C THR A 9 -2.15 17.92 -23.33
N VAL A 10 -3.15 18.74 -23.65
CA VAL A 10 -4.33 18.35 -24.41
C VAL A 10 -4.37 19.15 -25.71
N THR A 11 -4.47 18.44 -26.83
CA THR A 11 -4.66 19.04 -28.15
C THR A 11 -6.10 18.76 -28.62
N LEU A 12 -6.87 19.84 -28.78
CA LEU A 12 -8.16 19.79 -29.46
C LEU A 12 -7.92 19.78 -30.96
N ASP A 13 -8.70 18.99 -31.70
CA ASP A 13 -8.60 18.84 -33.17
C ASP A 13 -7.18 18.58 -33.70
N PRO A 14 -6.53 17.46 -33.27
CA PRO A 14 -5.17 17.15 -33.70
C PRO A 14 -5.13 16.88 -35.21
N THR A 15 -4.08 17.40 -35.85
CA THR A 15 -3.74 17.05 -37.24
C THR A 15 -3.43 15.55 -37.38
N GLU A 16 -3.60 14.97 -38.57
CA GLU A 16 -3.23 13.58 -38.84
C GLU A 16 -1.76 13.28 -38.49
N ALA A 17 -0.86 14.25 -38.72
CA ALA A 17 0.55 14.13 -38.36
C ALA A 17 0.78 14.08 -36.84
N GLN A 18 -0.04 14.75 -36.03
CA GLN A 18 0.02 14.64 -34.56
C GLN A 18 -0.51 13.28 -34.09
N VAL A 19 -1.58 12.78 -34.71
CA VAL A 19 -2.13 11.45 -34.43
C VAL A 19 -1.10 10.36 -34.77
N GLY A 20 -0.49 10.44 -35.95
CA GLY A 20 0.53 9.48 -36.39
C GLY A 20 1.76 9.44 -35.47
N ARG A 21 2.25 10.60 -35.01
CA ARG A 21 3.35 10.67 -34.04
C ARG A 21 2.99 10.05 -32.69
N ALA A 22 1.79 10.32 -32.18
CA ALA A 22 1.34 9.73 -30.93
C ALA A 22 1.20 8.21 -31.03
N ALA A 23 0.65 7.70 -32.14
CA ALA A 23 0.55 6.25 -32.39
C ALA A 23 1.94 5.59 -32.44
N ALA A 24 2.90 6.21 -33.13
CA ALA A 24 4.28 5.71 -33.20
C ALA A 24 4.98 5.71 -31.83
N LEU A 25 4.75 6.75 -31.02
CA LEU A 25 5.31 6.83 -29.67
C LEU A 25 4.69 5.77 -28.74
N ALA A 26 3.38 5.55 -28.83
CA ALA A 26 2.67 4.53 -28.07
C ALA A 26 3.10 3.10 -28.45
N ALA A 27 3.48 2.88 -29.72
CA ALA A 27 3.99 1.60 -30.20
C ALA A 27 5.44 1.30 -29.77
N ARG A 28 6.15 2.25 -29.14
CA ARG A 28 7.50 1.99 -28.62
C ARG A 28 7.43 1.03 -27.43
N VAL A 29 7.88 -0.20 -27.65
CA VAL A 29 8.12 -1.17 -26.59
C VAL A 29 9.29 -0.68 -25.74
N ARG A 30 9.02 -0.38 -24.47
CA ARG A 30 10.08 -0.14 -23.48
C ARG A 30 10.50 -1.50 -22.94
N THR A 31 11.78 -1.84 -23.06
CA THR A 31 12.31 -3.07 -22.50
C THR A 31 12.75 -2.80 -21.06
N PHE A 32 12.05 -3.41 -20.11
CA PHE A 32 12.47 -3.52 -18.73
C PHE A 32 12.84 -4.99 -18.50
N ASP A 33 14.08 -5.25 -18.08
CA ASP A 33 14.58 -6.61 -17.84
C ASP A 33 14.13 -7.18 -16.47
N GLY A 34 13.27 -6.46 -15.75
CA GLY A 34 12.81 -6.86 -14.44
C GLY A 34 13.79 -6.59 -13.30
N THR A 35 14.94 -5.95 -13.55
CA THR A 35 15.99 -5.78 -12.53
C THR A 35 16.41 -4.33 -12.36
N GLY A 36 16.01 -3.71 -11.24
CA GLY A 36 16.45 -2.35 -10.92
C GLY A 36 17.92 -2.29 -10.54
N ARG A 37 18.70 -1.49 -11.28
CA ARG A 37 20.10 -1.21 -10.99
C ARG A 37 20.51 0.18 -11.49
N THR A 38 21.44 0.81 -10.78
CA THR A 38 22.12 2.04 -11.22
C THR A 38 23.16 1.74 -12.31
N SER A 39 23.71 2.78 -12.95
CA SER A 39 24.73 2.63 -14.01
C SER A 39 26.06 2.02 -13.53
N ASP A 40 26.34 2.09 -12.23
CA ASP A 40 27.48 1.43 -11.58
C ASP A 40 27.12 0.05 -10.98
N GLY A 41 25.90 -0.44 -11.21
CA GLY A 41 25.47 -1.79 -10.87
C GLY A 41 24.88 -1.97 -9.47
N HIS A 42 24.71 -0.91 -8.68
CA HIS A 42 24.02 -0.99 -7.39
C HIS A 42 22.55 -1.40 -7.57
N ARG A 43 22.15 -2.50 -6.94
CA ARG A 43 20.79 -3.05 -7.01
C ARG A 43 19.82 -2.16 -6.24
N VAL A 44 18.72 -1.79 -6.90
CA VAL A 44 17.59 -1.07 -6.29
C VAL A 44 16.32 -1.81 -6.69
N PRO A 45 15.74 -2.66 -5.82
CA PRO A 45 14.57 -3.46 -6.19
C PRO A 45 13.40 -2.59 -6.65
N LEU A 46 12.83 -2.92 -7.81
CA LEU A 46 11.66 -2.25 -8.34
C LEU A 46 10.40 -3.03 -7.97
N LEU A 47 9.77 -2.58 -6.88
CA LEU A 47 8.58 -3.21 -6.32
C LEU A 47 7.31 -2.46 -6.75
N ALA A 48 6.22 -3.20 -6.93
CA ALA A 48 4.93 -2.62 -7.30
C ALA A 48 4.16 -2.09 -6.09
N ASN A 49 3.30 -1.11 -6.33
CA ASN A 49 2.23 -0.72 -5.43
C ASN A 49 0.93 -1.34 -5.95
N VAL A 50 0.30 -2.19 -5.14
CA VAL A 50 -0.90 -2.95 -5.49
C VAL A 50 -2.04 -2.53 -4.59
N GLY A 51 -3.23 -2.35 -5.15
CA GLY A 51 -4.44 -2.04 -4.39
C GLY A 51 -5.60 -3.00 -4.60
N ALA A 52 -5.45 -4.01 -5.47
CA ALA A 52 -6.43 -5.05 -5.74
C ALA A 52 -5.74 -6.26 -6.40
N PRO A 53 -6.33 -7.47 -6.33
CA PRO A 53 -5.76 -8.68 -6.92
C PRO A 53 -5.40 -8.57 -8.40
N GLU A 54 -6.22 -7.88 -9.21
CA GLU A 54 -6.00 -7.71 -10.64
C GLU A 54 -4.71 -6.92 -10.92
N GLY A 55 -4.39 -5.96 -10.05
CA GLY A 55 -3.15 -5.18 -10.13
C GLY A 55 -1.92 -5.99 -9.76
N ALA A 56 -2.06 -7.04 -8.95
CA ALA A 56 -0.95 -7.92 -8.56
C ALA A 56 -0.43 -8.73 -9.76
N GLN A 57 -1.35 -9.34 -10.51
CA GLN A 57 -0.98 -10.14 -11.69
C GLN A 57 -0.34 -9.26 -12.77
N ALA A 58 -0.94 -8.11 -13.07
CA ALA A 58 -0.39 -7.17 -14.04
C ALA A 58 1.02 -6.70 -13.66
N ALA A 59 1.29 -6.47 -12.36
CA ALA A 59 2.61 -6.13 -11.88
C ALA A 59 3.62 -7.28 -12.01
N ALA A 60 3.20 -8.51 -11.74
CA ALA A 60 4.03 -9.69 -11.93
C ALA A 60 4.40 -9.88 -13.42
N ASP A 61 3.43 -9.74 -14.33
CA ASP A 61 3.62 -9.84 -15.78
C ASP A 61 4.53 -8.73 -16.32
N ALA A 62 4.49 -7.55 -15.69
CA ALA A 62 5.39 -6.43 -15.99
C ALA A 62 6.80 -6.59 -15.41
N GLY A 63 7.10 -7.69 -14.72
CA GLY A 63 8.43 -8.00 -14.19
C GLY A 63 8.75 -7.34 -12.85
N ALA A 64 7.76 -7.00 -12.03
CA ALA A 64 8.02 -6.46 -10.68
C ALA A 64 8.82 -7.46 -9.80
N GLU A 65 9.78 -6.95 -9.03
CA GLU A 65 10.64 -7.75 -8.13
C GLU A 65 9.92 -8.13 -6.82
N GLY A 66 8.66 -7.70 -6.66
CA GLY A 66 7.82 -7.92 -5.49
C GLY A 66 6.79 -6.79 -5.35
N VAL A 67 6.16 -6.70 -4.19
CA VAL A 67 5.20 -5.65 -3.83
C VAL A 67 5.74 -4.86 -2.64
N GLY A 68 5.98 -3.57 -2.84
CA GLY A 68 6.50 -2.65 -1.82
C GLY A 68 5.40 -2.02 -0.98
N LEU A 69 4.17 -2.05 -1.49
CA LEU A 69 2.96 -1.61 -0.80
C LEU A 69 1.76 -2.34 -1.38
N PHE A 70 1.17 -3.23 -0.60
CA PHE A 70 -0.15 -3.77 -0.81
C PHE A 70 -1.14 -3.02 0.08
N ARG A 71 -1.99 -2.23 -0.56
CA ARG A 71 -3.08 -1.45 0.03
C ARG A 71 -4.28 -2.36 0.25
N THR A 72 -4.66 -2.59 1.50
CA THR A 72 -5.75 -3.52 1.84
C THR A 72 -7.14 -2.87 1.80
N GLU A 73 -7.25 -1.56 1.54
CA GLU A 73 -8.52 -0.84 1.62
C GLU A 73 -9.60 -1.48 0.73
N PHE A 74 -9.25 -2.03 -0.43
CA PHE A 74 -10.23 -2.68 -1.32
C PHE A 74 -11.01 -3.83 -0.67
N CYS A 75 -10.45 -4.49 0.36
CA CYS A 75 -11.17 -5.51 1.13
C CYS A 75 -12.34 -4.93 1.92
N PHE A 76 -12.27 -3.64 2.27
CA PHE A 76 -13.15 -2.95 3.19
C PHE A 76 -14.09 -1.96 2.50
N LEU A 77 -13.72 -1.44 1.32
CA LEU A 77 -14.51 -0.47 0.57
C LEU A 77 -15.86 -1.05 0.10
N ASP A 78 -16.84 -0.17 -0.06
CA ASP A 78 -18.19 -0.47 -0.55
C ASP A 78 -18.95 -1.53 0.28
N ARG A 79 -18.63 -1.64 1.57
CA ARG A 79 -19.28 -2.56 2.53
C ARG A 79 -20.01 -1.82 3.65
N THR A 80 -21.10 -2.41 4.13
CA THR A 80 -21.81 -1.99 5.34
C THR A 80 -21.12 -2.48 6.61
N ASP A 81 -20.53 -3.68 6.54
CA ASP A 81 -19.93 -4.38 7.67
C ASP A 81 -18.47 -4.76 7.36
N ALA A 82 -17.66 -4.90 8.41
CA ALA A 82 -16.28 -5.33 8.27
C ALA A 82 -16.18 -6.71 7.59
N PRO A 83 -15.25 -6.91 6.64
CA PRO A 83 -15.04 -8.22 6.02
C PRO A 83 -14.55 -9.23 7.06
N SER A 84 -15.13 -10.43 7.01
CA SER A 84 -14.70 -11.54 7.86
C SER A 84 -13.25 -11.94 7.56
N VAL A 85 -12.61 -12.60 8.54
CA VAL A 85 -11.26 -13.16 8.38
C VAL A 85 -11.17 -14.03 7.12
N THR A 86 -12.16 -14.90 6.88
CA THR A 86 -12.19 -15.79 5.71
C THR A 86 -12.20 -15.02 4.39
N GLU A 87 -12.98 -13.93 4.28
CA GLU A 87 -13.02 -13.09 3.08
C GLU A 87 -11.68 -12.39 2.85
N GLN A 88 -11.10 -11.83 3.92
CA GLN A 88 -9.79 -11.19 3.86
C GLN A 88 -8.69 -12.19 3.44
N VAL A 89 -8.68 -13.40 4.00
CA VAL A 89 -7.74 -14.47 3.61
C VAL A 89 -7.86 -14.77 2.13
N ALA A 90 -9.08 -14.98 1.62
CA ALA A 90 -9.30 -15.28 0.22
C ALA A 90 -8.74 -14.20 -0.71
N GLN A 91 -8.88 -12.92 -0.33
CA GLN A 91 -8.38 -11.79 -1.11
C GLN A 91 -6.86 -11.61 -0.99
N TYR A 92 -6.30 -11.71 0.21
CA TYR A 92 -4.85 -11.58 0.43
C TYR A 92 -4.09 -12.70 -0.30
N ARG A 93 -4.58 -13.94 -0.27
CA ARG A 93 -3.97 -15.06 -0.98
C ARG A 93 -3.83 -14.82 -2.47
N GLN A 94 -4.81 -14.16 -3.12
CA GLN A 94 -4.70 -13.86 -4.56
C GLN A 94 -3.52 -12.94 -4.87
N VAL A 95 -3.26 -11.94 -4.02
CA VAL A 95 -2.11 -11.04 -4.19
C VAL A 95 -0.80 -11.74 -3.86
N LEU A 96 -0.77 -12.53 -2.77
CA LEU A 96 0.44 -13.27 -2.38
C LEU A 96 0.83 -14.34 -3.40
N ALA A 97 -0.13 -15.07 -3.96
CA ALA A 97 0.10 -16.12 -4.95
C ALA A 97 0.72 -15.60 -6.26
N ALA A 98 0.53 -14.32 -6.61
CA ALA A 98 1.17 -13.70 -7.77
C ALA A 98 2.69 -13.46 -7.59
N PHE A 99 3.21 -13.57 -6.36
CA PHE A 99 4.59 -13.24 -6.00
C PHE A 99 5.29 -14.37 -5.21
N PRO A 100 5.34 -15.61 -5.72
CA PRO A 100 5.96 -16.73 -5.02
C PRO A 100 7.45 -16.48 -4.75
N GLY A 101 7.89 -16.65 -3.51
CA GLY A 101 9.27 -16.40 -3.07
C GLY A 101 9.73 -14.94 -3.14
N LYS A 102 8.84 -14.00 -3.49
CA LYS A 102 9.12 -12.57 -3.59
C LYS A 102 8.49 -11.83 -2.41
N LYS A 103 9.10 -10.69 -2.07
CA LYS A 103 8.64 -9.81 -1.00
C LYS A 103 7.26 -9.22 -1.32
N VAL A 104 6.33 -9.28 -0.37
CA VAL A 104 5.04 -8.57 -0.40
C VAL A 104 4.81 -7.85 0.92
N VAL A 105 4.82 -6.52 0.86
CA VAL A 105 4.57 -5.66 2.03
C VAL A 105 3.09 -5.33 2.14
N VAL A 106 2.38 -5.99 3.05
CA VAL A 106 0.98 -5.71 3.38
C VAL A 106 0.89 -4.51 4.32
N ARG A 107 0.21 -3.45 3.89
CA ARG A 107 -0.14 -2.34 4.77
C ARG A 107 -1.47 -2.66 5.43
N THR A 108 -1.55 -2.62 6.75
CA THR A 108 -2.85 -2.73 7.44
C THR A 108 -3.76 -1.58 7.04
N LEU A 109 -5.05 -1.72 7.31
CA LEU A 109 -6.09 -0.80 6.86
C LEU A 109 -5.76 0.67 7.20
N ASP A 110 -5.73 1.53 6.17
CA ASP A 110 -5.72 2.98 6.33
C ASP A 110 -7.12 3.56 6.06
N ALA A 111 -7.99 3.42 7.07
CA ALA A 111 -9.33 4.00 7.03
C ALA A 111 -9.25 5.53 7.26
N GLY A 112 -9.29 6.32 6.19
CA GLY A 112 -9.40 7.78 6.22
C GLY A 112 -10.77 8.26 5.71
N ALA A 113 -11.18 9.49 6.04
CA ALA A 113 -12.53 9.95 5.65
C ALA A 113 -12.69 10.39 4.18
N ASP A 114 -11.63 10.34 3.37
CA ASP A 114 -11.79 10.40 1.91
C ASP A 114 -12.48 9.14 1.37
N LYS A 115 -12.56 8.07 2.18
CA LYS A 115 -13.25 6.81 1.87
C LYS A 115 -13.99 6.30 3.12
N PRO A 116 -15.15 6.90 3.47
CA PRO A 116 -15.84 6.55 4.71
C PRO A 116 -16.23 5.08 4.72
N LEU A 117 -15.76 4.35 5.73
CA LEU A 117 -16.16 3.00 6.07
C LEU A 117 -17.25 3.11 7.13
N PRO A 118 -18.54 2.84 6.83
CA PRO A 118 -19.65 3.07 7.74
C PRO A 118 -19.47 2.45 9.13
N PHE A 119 -18.74 1.34 9.21
CA PHE A 119 -18.44 0.61 10.43
C PHE A 119 -17.22 1.14 11.22
N LEU A 120 -16.44 2.11 10.71
CA LEU A 120 -15.22 2.63 11.37
C LEU A 120 -15.12 4.15 11.47
N THR A 121 -15.59 4.88 10.46
CA THR A 121 -15.43 6.34 10.41
C THR A 121 -16.57 7.05 11.12
N SER A 122 -16.22 7.94 12.07
CA SER A 122 -17.16 8.90 12.64
C SER A 122 -17.43 10.02 11.63
N THR A 123 -18.70 10.39 11.46
CA THR A 123 -19.13 11.44 10.53
C THR A 123 -18.85 12.86 11.04
N ASP A 124 -18.53 13.00 12.32
CA ASP A 124 -18.55 14.30 13.01
C ASP A 124 -17.14 14.89 13.23
N GLU A 125 -16.10 14.28 12.65
CA GLU A 125 -14.72 14.71 12.84
C GLU A 125 -14.40 15.95 11.96
N PRO A 126 -14.03 17.10 12.56
CA PRO A 126 -13.89 18.36 11.82
C PRO A 126 -12.71 18.38 10.85
N ASN A 127 -11.67 17.58 11.12
CA ASN A 127 -10.56 17.38 10.18
C ASN A 127 -10.16 15.90 10.15
N PRO A 128 -10.71 15.14 9.20
CA PRO A 128 -10.43 13.71 9.13
C PRO A 128 -8.99 13.36 8.72
N ALA A 129 -8.27 14.27 8.07
CA ALA A 129 -6.87 14.05 7.72
C ALA A 129 -5.96 14.00 8.98
N LEU A 130 -6.36 14.70 10.04
CA LEU A 130 -5.66 14.74 11.33
C LEU A 130 -6.34 13.88 12.41
N GLY A 131 -7.38 13.14 12.02
CA GLY A 131 -8.28 12.45 12.91
C GLY A 131 -7.91 11.02 13.28
N VAL A 132 -8.92 10.23 13.66
CA VAL A 132 -8.78 8.80 13.94
C VAL A 132 -8.80 8.01 12.64
N ARG A 133 -7.60 7.78 12.09
CA ARG A 133 -7.35 7.03 10.86
C ARG A 133 -6.13 6.12 10.96
N GLY A 134 -5.95 5.26 9.96
CA GLY A 134 -4.79 4.36 9.92
C GLY A 134 -4.72 3.45 11.13
N TYR A 135 -3.52 3.28 11.70
CA TYR A 135 -3.33 2.49 12.90
C TYR A 135 -4.25 2.92 14.06
N ARG A 136 -4.57 4.22 14.18
CA ARG A 136 -5.38 4.74 15.30
C ARG A 136 -6.83 4.27 15.27
N THR A 137 -7.33 3.78 14.14
CA THR A 137 -8.66 3.16 14.07
C THR A 137 -8.76 1.95 15.01
N SER A 138 -7.64 1.26 15.29
CA SER A 138 -7.58 0.15 16.23
C SER A 138 -7.74 0.57 17.70
N TRP A 139 -7.71 1.86 18.02
CA TRP A 139 -8.00 2.35 19.38
C TRP A 139 -9.47 2.25 19.73
N ARG A 140 -10.34 2.37 18.72
CA ARG A 140 -11.80 2.28 18.88
C ARG A 140 -12.32 0.91 18.48
N ASN A 141 -11.75 0.33 17.43
CA ASN A 141 -12.18 -0.94 16.84
C ASN A 141 -10.98 -1.91 16.78
N PRO A 142 -10.46 -2.36 17.93
CA PRO A 142 -9.27 -3.22 17.99
C PRO A 142 -9.47 -4.54 17.21
N GLU A 143 -10.67 -5.08 17.19
CA GLU A 143 -11.04 -6.32 16.51
C GLU A 143 -10.74 -6.29 15.00
N VAL A 144 -10.86 -5.12 14.36
CA VAL A 144 -10.58 -4.97 12.92
C VAL A 144 -9.11 -5.24 12.62
N LEU A 145 -8.22 -4.76 13.49
CA LEU A 145 -6.79 -5.01 13.34
C LEU A 145 -6.46 -6.48 13.67
N GLU A 146 -7.04 -7.03 14.73
CA GLU A 146 -6.80 -8.43 15.12
C GLU A 146 -7.28 -9.42 14.05
N ASP A 147 -8.46 -9.20 13.49
CA ASP A 147 -9.01 -10.00 12.39
C ASP A 147 -8.16 -9.86 11.13
N GLN A 148 -7.70 -8.64 10.84
CA GLN A 148 -6.81 -8.40 9.70
C GLN A 148 -5.45 -9.10 9.87
N LEU A 149 -4.81 -9.01 11.04
CA LEU A 149 -3.55 -9.70 11.31
C LEU A 149 -3.72 -11.23 11.24
N THR A 150 -4.83 -11.75 11.77
CA THR A 150 -5.19 -13.17 11.64
C THR A 150 -5.31 -13.58 10.17
N ALA A 151 -6.00 -12.77 9.36
CA ALA A 151 -6.17 -13.05 7.94
C ALA A 151 -4.86 -12.98 7.16
N ILE A 152 -3.99 -12.01 7.46
CA ILE A 152 -2.66 -11.91 6.86
C ILE A 152 -1.81 -13.13 7.21
N ALA A 153 -1.80 -13.55 8.49
CA ALA A 153 -1.04 -14.72 8.93
C ALA A 153 -1.53 -16.01 8.27
N GLN A 154 -2.84 -16.22 8.18
CA GLN A 154 -3.42 -17.38 7.50
C GLN A 154 -3.12 -17.38 5.99
N ALA A 155 -3.20 -16.22 5.33
CA ALA A 155 -2.84 -16.09 3.93
C ALA A 155 -1.34 -16.33 3.69
N ALA A 156 -0.47 -15.79 4.56
CA ALA A 156 0.97 -15.99 4.51
C ALA A 156 1.36 -17.47 4.69
N ALA A 157 0.68 -18.19 5.59
CA ALA A 157 0.93 -19.62 5.79
C ALA A 157 0.45 -20.49 4.61
N ALA A 158 -0.51 -20.01 3.81
CA ALA A 158 -1.07 -20.72 2.67
C ALA A 158 -0.32 -20.47 1.35
N GLU A 159 0.54 -19.46 1.30
CA GLU A 159 1.26 -19.03 0.09
C GLU A 159 2.78 -18.99 0.34
N THR A 160 3.57 -18.78 -0.72
CA THR A 160 5.04 -18.82 -0.64
C THR A 160 5.71 -17.45 -0.76
N ALA A 161 4.93 -16.37 -0.80
CA ALA A 161 5.45 -15.02 -0.78
C ALA A 161 6.17 -14.72 0.55
N ASP A 162 7.21 -13.89 0.50
CA ASP A 162 7.86 -13.36 1.69
C ASP A 162 7.04 -12.18 2.23
N VAL A 163 6.16 -12.47 3.20
CA VAL A 163 5.16 -11.52 3.70
C VAL A 163 5.75 -10.61 4.77
N TRP A 164 5.68 -9.31 4.52
CA TRP A 164 6.05 -8.25 5.44
C TRP A 164 4.81 -7.45 5.78
N VAL A 165 4.69 -6.93 6.99
CA VAL A 165 3.50 -6.21 7.42
C VAL A 165 3.87 -4.83 7.96
N MET A 166 3.10 -3.81 7.63
CA MET A 166 3.33 -2.46 8.15
C MET A 166 2.06 -1.73 8.56
N ALA A 167 2.18 -0.87 9.57
CA ALA A 167 1.12 0.03 10.00
C ALA A 167 1.21 1.40 9.31
N PRO A 168 0.09 1.95 8.82
CA PRO A 168 -0.02 3.34 8.42
C PRO A 168 -0.17 4.28 9.62
N MET A 169 0.15 5.56 9.44
CA MET A 169 -0.12 6.66 10.38
C MET A 169 0.50 6.52 11.77
N ILE A 170 1.59 5.75 11.90
CA ILE A 170 2.40 5.70 13.13
C ILE A 170 3.03 7.07 13.36
N ALA A 171 2.86 7.61 14.56
CA ALA A 171 3.37 8.92 14.94
C ALA A 171 4.35 8.88 16.12
N THR A 172 4.34 7.80 16.90
CA THR A 172 5.09 7.69 18.16
C THR A 172 5.78 6.33 18.31
N VAL A 173 6.82 6.29 19.15
CA VAL A 173 7.54 5.03 19.47
C VAL A 173 6.63 3.99 20.16
N PRO A 174 5.75 4.35 21.12
CA PRO A 174 4.84 3.38 21.72
C PRO A 174 3.86 2.75 20.72
N GLU A 175 3.32 3.52 19.76
CA GLU A 175 2.47 2.96 18.68
C GLU A 175 3.25 1.95 17.84
N ALA A 176 4.51 2.27 17.46
CA ALA A 176 5.36 1.35 16.72
C ALA A 176 5.63 0.05 17.51
N SER A 177 5.96 0.15 18.80
CA SER A 177 6.20 -1.02 19.66
C SER A 177 4.96 -1.90 19.75
N ALA A 178 3.81 -1.29 20.05
CA ALA A 178 2.56 -2.01 20.20
C ALA A 178 2.12 -2.71 18.91
N PHE A 179 2.33 -2.08 17.74
CA PHE A 179 2.04 -2.71 16.46
C PHE A 179 2.97 -3.91 16.16
N VAL A 180 4.28 -3.75 16.38
CA VAL A 180 5.26 -4.83 16.16
C VAL A 180 4.97 -6.02 17.07
N GLU A 181 4.70 -5.77 18.35
CA GLU A 181 4.35 -6.80 19.34
C GLU A 181 3.09 -7.59 18.92
N ARG A 182 2.06 -6.90 18.42
CA ARG A 182 0.86 -7.56 17.88
C ARG A 182 1.18 -8.41 16.66
N CYS A 183 1.95 -7.90 15.69
CA CYS A 183 2.35 -8.70 14.53
C CYS A 183 3.07 -9.98 14.96
N HIS A 184 4.01 -9.88 15.90
CA HIS A 184 4.73 -11.04 16.44
C HIS A 184 3.82 -12.04 17.13
N ALA A 185 2.80 -11.58 17.87
CA ALA A 185 1.80 -12.46 18.48
C ALA A 185 1.00 -13.27 17.45
N HIS A 186 0.86 -12.76 16.22
CA HIS A 186 0.23 -13.45 15.08
C HIS A 186 1.23 -14.25 14.21
N GLY A 187 2.50 -14.36 14.61
CA GLY A 187 3.54 -15.06 13.86
C GLY A 187 4.09 -14.26 12.66
N LEU A 188 3.77 -12.97 12.55
CA LEU A 188 4.23 -12.08 11.48
C LEU A 188 5.54 -11.42 11.89
N GLY A 189 6.66 -12.11 11.68
CA GLY A 189 7.98 -11.73 12.19
C GLY A 189 8.54 -10.42 11.62
N THR A 190 8.22 -10.09 10.37
CA THR A 190 8.75 -8.89 9.69
C THR A 190 7.73 -7.75 9.73
N ALA A 191 7.68 -7.06 10.85
CA ALA A 191 6.78 -5.93 11.09
C ALA A 191 7.50 -4.59 10.97
N GLY A 192 6.91 -3.66 10.22
CA GLY A 192 7.46 -2.34 9.92
C GLY A 192 6.44 -1.22 10.09
N VAL A 193 6.83 -0.01 9.68
CA VAL A 193 5.95 1.16 9.75
C VAL A 193 6.00 1.96 8.45
N MET A 194 4.90 2.64 8.15
CA MET A 194 4.91 3.70 7.16
C MET A 194 5.35 5.02 7.83
N VAL A 195 6.37 5.67 7.30
CA VAL A 195 6.82 7.01 7.71
C VAL A 195 6.11 8.02 6.83
N GLU A 196 4.96 8.47 7.32
CA GLU A 196 4.08 9.46 6.65
C GLU A 196 3.60 10.56 7.60
N VAL A 197 3.86 10.42 8.91
CA VAL A 197 3.65 11.47 9.90
C VAL A 197 4.99 12.15 10.18
N PRO A 198 5.09 13.51 10.16
CA PRO A 198 6.35 14.21 10.39
C PRO A 198 7.06 13.82 11.71
N SER A 199 6.30 13.54 12.78
CA SER A 199 6.87 13.07 14.04
C SER A 199 7.59 11.71 13.89
N ALA A 200 7.10 10.81 13.05
CA ALA A 200 7.76 9.54 12.77
C ALA A 200 9.08 9.71 12.02
N ALA A 201 9.17 10.71 11.13
CA ALA A 201 10.44 11.05 10.48
C ALA A 201 11.46 11.59 11.50
N LEU A 202 11.03 12.50 12.39
CA LEU A 202 11.86 13.05 13.47
C LEU A 202 12.27 11.99 14.50
N GLN A 203 11.42 10.99 14.74
CA GLN A 203 11.65 9.88 15.68
C GLN A 203 12.08 8.57 14.99
N SER A 204 12.57 8.65 13.75
CA SER A 204 12.86 7.48 12.92
C SER A 204 13.85 6.51 13.56
N GLY A 205 14.91 7.01 14.22
CA GLY A 205 15.87 6.17 14.94
C GLY A 205 15.22 5.31 16.03
N PRO A 206 14.58 5.90 17.05
CA PRO A 206 13.85 5.15 18.08
C PRO A 206 12.73 4.23 17.55
N ILE A 207 12.04 4.62 16.47
CA ILE A 207 11.01 3.79 15.83
C ILE A 207 11.64 2.56 15.16
N LEU A 208 12.71 2.75 14.38
CA LEU A 208 13.43 1.67 13.69
C LEU A 208 14.22 0.78 14.65
N ALA A 209 14.43 1.20 15.90
CA ALA A 209 14.92 0.32 16.95
C ALA A 209 13.88 -0.73 17.37
N ARG A 210 12.60 -0.56 16.99
CA ARG A 210 11.49 -1.49 17.26
C ARG A 210 10.98 -2.18 16.00
N ALA A 211 10.89 -1.44 14.90
CA ALA A 211 10.38 -1.91 13.61
C ALA A 211 11.49 -2.49 12.73
N ALA A 212 11.20 -3.59 12.02
CA ALA A 212 12.17 -4.24 11.13
C ALA A 212 12.47 -3.42 9.86
N PHE A 213 11.55 -2.55 9.45
CA PHE A 213 11.72 -1.67 8.30
C PHE A 213 10.83 -0.43 8.36
N ALA A 214 11.13 0.54 7.52
CA ALA A 214 10.28 1.68 7.24
C ALA A 214 9.98 1.79 5.74
N SER A 215 8.79 2.27 5.41
CA SER A 215 8.40 2.68 4.06
C SER A 215 7.99 4.15 4.09
N ILE A 216 8.59 4.99 3.26
CA ILE A 216 8.29 6.43 3.27
C ILE A 216 7.02 6.69 2.44
N GLY A 217 5.96 7.15 3.11
CA GLY A 217 4.74 7.62 2.46
C GLY A 217 4.85 9.11 2.17
N THR A 218 5.21 9.49 0.94
CA THR A 218 5.41 10.89 0.57
C THR A 218 4.11 11.65 0.31
N VAL A 219 2.98 10.94 0.16
CA VAL A 219 1.67 11.55 -0.08
C VAL A 219 1.09 11.98 1.25
N MET A 220 1.34 13.22 1.64
CA MET A 220 0.55 13.90 2.66
C MET A 220 -0.84 14.19 2.07
N PRO A 221 -1.96 13.86 2.75
CA PRO A 221 -3.26 14.34 2.33
C PRO A 221 -3.24 15.87 2.37
N VAL A 222 -3.16 16.49 1.20
CA VAL A 222 -3.37 17.94 1.09
C VAL A 222 -4.84 18.17 1.39
N PRO A 223 -5.21 18.96 2.42
CA PRO A 223 -6.59 19.31 2.62
C PRO A 223 -7.09 20.02 1.36
N ARG A 224 -8.04 19.40 0.66
CA ARG A 224 -8.81 20.09 -0.39
C ARG A 224 -9.75 21.05 0.30
N ASN A 225 -9.23 22.17 0.80
CA ASN A 225 -9.97 23.38 1.17
C ASN A 225 -8.94 24.48 1.47
N ILE A 226 -8.47 25.13 0.40
CA ILE A 226 -8.06 26.53 0.38
C ILE A 226 -8.67 27.13 -0.90
#